data_AF-A0A0Q8DQM1-F1
#
_entry.id   AF-A0A0Q8DQM1-F1
#
_cell.length_a   1.000
_cell.length_b   1.000
_cell.length_c   1.000
_cell.angle_alpha   90.00
_cell.angle_beta   90.00
_cell.angle_gamma   90.00
#
_symmetry.space_group_name_H-M   'P 1'
#
loop_
_entity.id
_entity.type
_entity.pdbx_description
1 polymer ?
#
loop_
_entity_poly.entity_id
_entity_poly.type
_entity_poly.pdbx_seq_one_letter_code
_entity_poly.pdbx_strand_id
1 'polypeptide(L)' 'MLFVVLAILLSLAISGVVVLYVAYPHRGEPVPYAPWLGDALGKAVDAAPVIADDERDLLRMQ' A
#
# COMPACT_ATOMS: atom_id res chain seq x y z
N MET A 1 -11.66 19.15 19.22
CA MET A 1 -10.77 18.19 19.92
C MET A 1 -10.99 16.76 19.44
N LEU A 2 -12.19 16.17 19.55
CA LEU A 2 -12.47 14.80 19.05
C LEU A 2 -12.05 14.57 17.59
N PHE A 3 -12.44 15.47 16.69
CA PHE A 3 -12.07 15.38 15.27
C PHE A 3 -10.55 15.31 15.06
N VAL A 4 -9.79 16.12 15.81
CA VAL A 4 -8.32 16.14 15.73
C VAL A 4 -7.74 14.79 16.18
N VAL A 5 -8.27 14.22 17.27
CA VAL A 5 -7.86 12.89 17.75
C VAL A 5 -8.14 11.83 16.70
N LEU A 6 -9.32 11.84 16.07
CA LEU A 6 -9.67 10.91 15.01
C LEU A 6 -8.75 11.05 13.79
N ALA A 7 -8.42 12.28 13.39
CA ALA A 7 -7.50 12.54 12.29
C ALA A 7 -6.08 12.02 12.57
N ILE A 8 -5.60 12.18 13.82
CA ILE A 8 -4.31 11.65 14.27
C ILE A 8 -4.32 10.13 14.24
N LEU A 9 -5.37 9.50 14.80
CA LEU A 9 -5.49 8.04 14.82
C LEU A 9 -5.57 7.47 13.40
N LEU A 10 -6.33 8.11 12.50
CA LEU A 10 -6.41 7.72 11.10
C LEU A 10 -5.03 7.81 10.43
N SER A 11 -4.30 8.90 10.64
CA SER A 11 -2.96 9.08 10.09
C SER A 11 -1.99 8.02 10.61
N LEU A 12 -2.05 7.69 11.90
CA LEU A 12 -1.25 6.63 12.50
C LEU A 12 -1.60 5.26 11.92
N ALA A 13 -2.89 4.98 11.73
CA ALA A 13 -3.34 3.73 11.13
C ALA A 13 -2.84 3.59 9.69
N ILE A 14 -2.97 4.62 8.86
CA ILE A 14 -2.47 4.64 7.48
C ILE A 14 -0.95 4.43 7.45
N SER A 15 -0.22 5.14 8.30
CA SER A 15 1.24 4.99 8.42
C SER A 15 1.63 3.56 8.80
N GLY A 16 0.95 2.97 9.78
CA GLY A 16 1.15 1.57 10.17
C GLY A 16 0.91 0.59 9.03
N VAL A 17 -0.15 0.80 8.23
CA VAL A 17 -0.45 -0.01 7.05
C VAL A 17 0.67 0.08 6.01
N VAL A 18 1.19 1.28 5.74
CA VAL A 18 2.30 1.46 4.79
C VAL A 18 3.56 0.71 5.23
N VAL A 19 3.95 0.86 6.51
CA VAL A 19 5.11 0.15 7.07
C VAL A 19 4.92 -1.36 6.98
N LEU A 20 3.73 -1.85 7.30
CA LEU A 20 3.40 -3.28 7.24
C LEU A 20 3.50 -3.82 5.81
N TYR A 21 2.94 -3.10 4.83
CA TYR A 21 3.02 -3.46 3.41
C TYR A 21 4.47 -3.56 2.93
N VAL A 22 5.28 -2.55 3.23
CA VAL A 22 6.69 -2.49 2.83
C VAL A 22 7.53 -3.59 3.49
N ALA A 23 7.23 -3.92 4.76
CA ALA A 23 7.99 -4.91 5.51
C ALA A 23 7.73 -6.35 5.06
N TYR A 24 6.48 -6.67 4.67
CA TYR A 24 6.03 -8.04 4.44
C TYR A 24 5.55 -8.25 2.97
N PRO A 25 4.33 -7.84 2.54
CA PRO A 25 3.84 -8.07 1.18
C PRO A 25 4.79 -7.64 0.07
N HIS A 26 5.45 -6.49 0.22
CA HIS A 26 6.36 -5.98 -0.80
C HIS A 26 7.58 -6.89 -1.03
N ARG A 27 7.92 -7.74 -0.06
CA ARG A 27 8.99 -8.74 -0.15
C ARG A 27 8.49 -10.14 -0.54
N GLY A 28 7.17 -10.31 -0.71
CA GLY A 28 6.53 -11.61 -0.90
C GLY A 28 6.41 -12.45 0.38
N GLU A 29 6.68 -11.87 1.55
CA GLU A 29 6.55 -12.54 2.86
C GLU A 29 5.14 -12.31 3.45
N PRO A 30 4.52 -13.34 4.06
CA PRO A 30 3.21 -13.18 4.68
C PRO A 30 3.29 -12.31 5.94
N VAL A 31 2.24 -11.53 6.20
CA VAL A 31 2.13 -10.73 7.42
C VAL A 31 1.97 -11.66 8.63
N PRO A 32 2.85 -11.58 9.65
CA PRO A 32 2.76 -12.43 10.83
C PRO A 32 1.49 -12.12 11.63
N TYR A 33 0.84 -13.17 12.15
CA TYR A 33 -0.41 -13.12 12.90
C TYR A 33 -1.66 -12.64 12.12
N ALA A 34 -1.51 -12.08 10.93
CA ALA A 34 -2.62 -11.65 10.08
C ALA A 34 -2.35 -11.86 8.57
N PRO A 35 -2.22 -13.11 8.09
CA PRO A 35 -1.94 -13.39 6.67
C PRO A 35 -2.98 -12.79 5.72
N TRP A 36 -4.25 -12.80 6.14
CA TRP A 36 -5.38 -12.23 5.41
C TRP A 36 -5.20 -10.74 5.07
N LEU A 37 -4.47 -10.00 5.91
CA LEU A 37 -4.21 -8.58 5.72
C LEU A 37 -3.17 -8.37 4.60
N GLY A 38 -2.18 -9.26 4.51
CA GLY A 38 -1.21 -9.27 3.41
C GLY A 38 -1.88 -9.56 2.08
N ASP A 39 -2.76 -10.56 2.03
CA ASP A 39 -3.50 -10.93 0.82
C ASP A 39 -4.42 -9.80 0.31
N ALA A 40 -5.10 -9.11 1.24
CA ALA A 40 -5.97 -7.99 0.90
C ALA A 40 -5.18 -6.80 0.34
N LEU A 41 -4.03 -6.49 0.94
CA LEU A 41 -3.12 -5.43 0.46
C LEU A 41 -2.50 -5.79 -0.89
N GLY A 42 -2.08 -7.05 -1.09
CA GLY A 42 -1.57 -7.54 -2.37
C GLY A 42 -2.59 -7.36 -3.49
N LYS A 43 -3.82 -7.84 -3.29
CA LYS A 43 -4.91 -7.65 -4.27
C LYS A 43 -5.23 -6.19 -4.54
N ALA A 44 -5.16 -5.32 -3.53
CA ALA A 44 -5.40 -3.89 -3.72
C ALA A 44 -4.31 -3.23 -4.58
N VAL A 45 -3.05 -3.65 -4.42
CA VAL A 45 -1.93 -3.19 -5.26
C VAL A 45 -2.03 -3.73 -6.68
N ASP A 46 -2.37 -5.01 -6.84
CA ASP A 46 -2.55 -5.61 -8.17
C ASP A 46 -3.71 -4.95 -8.95
N ALA A 47 -4.74 -4.49 -8.25
CA ALA A 47 -5.86 -3.76 -8.84
C ALA A 47 -5.56 -2.27 -9.10
N ALA A 48 -4.44 -1.75 -8.60
CA ALA A 48 -4.10 -0.35 -8.79
C ALA A 48 -3.70 -0.12 -10.26
N PRO A 49 -4.27 0.89 -10.95
CA PRO A 49 -3.85 1.23 -12.29
C PRO A 49 -2.38 1.69 -12.26
N VAL A 50 -1.52 0.94 -12.94
CA VAL A 50 -0.10 1.26 -13.13
C VAL A 50 0.13 1.73 -14.56
N ILE A 51 1.06 2.68 -14.75
CA ILE A 51 1.53 3.04 -16.09
C ILE A 51 2.27 1.83 -16.66
N ALA A 52 1.77 1.32 -17.79
CA ALA A 52 2.39 0.19 -18.47
C ALA A 52 3.76 0.57 -19.06
N ASP A 53 4.63 -0.42 -19.25
CA ASP A 53 6.01 -0.18 -19.67
C ASP A 53 6.11 0.49 -21.06
N ASP A 54 5.20 0.17 -21.97
CA ASP A 54 5.06 0.78 -23.28
C ASP A 54 4.68 2.27 -23.19
N GLU A 55 3.78 2.61 -22.27
CA GLU A 55 3.34 3.98 -22.02
C GLU A 55 4.45 4.81 -21.33
N ARG A 56 5.27 4.18 -20.47
CA ARG A 56 6.46 4.79 -19.86
C ARG A 56 7.52 5.18 -20.89
N ASP A 57 7.77 4.34 -21.88
CA ASP A 57 8.78 4.61 -22.91
C ASP A 57 8.37 5.76 -23.83
N LEU A 58 7.08 5.85 -24.17
CA LEU A 58 6.51 6.98 -24.91
C LEU A 58 6.67 8.31 -24.16
N LEU A 59 6.42 8.32 -22.85
CA LEU A 59 6.60 9.52 -22.02
C LEU A 59 8.07 9.97 -21.89
N ARG A 60 9.04 9.05 -22.00
CA ARG A 60 10.47 9.38 -21.95
C ARG A 60 11.02 9.96 -23.25
N MET A 61 10.31 9.77 -24.35
CA MET A 61 10.69 10.27 -25.67
C MET A 61 10.17 11.70 -25.96
N GLN A 62 9.29 12.25 -25.10
CA GLN A 62 8.84 13.66 -25.12
C GLN A 62 9.77 14.59 -24.33
#